data_AF-A0A4S4LM34-F1
#
_entry.id   AF-A0A4S4LM34-F1
#
_cell.length_a   1.000
_cell.length_b   1.000
_cell.length_c   1.000
_cell.angle_alpha   90.00
_cell.angle_beta   90.00
_cell.angle_gamma   90.00
#
_symmetry.space_group_name_H-M   'P 1'
#
loop_
_entity.id
_entity.type
_entity.pdbx_description
1 polymer ?
#
loop_
_entity_poly.entity_id
_entity_poly.type
_entity_poly.pdbx_seq_one_letter_code
_entity_poly.pdbx_strand_id
1 'polypeptide(L)'
;MVGLLLSFARDFDPQVGAIEAQFLSLLQIPDISLVPNWEVNFGQEKTFAQTALFYFETLAAAMERDDFGKDEMLRLGWAEVMNKNRIVLKVIDPLKKRYNEVWFEDEIAYIHTTPEYWGMYVEDIGFAQKLADLL
;
A
#
# COMPACT_ATOMS: atom_id res chain seq x y z
N MET A 1 -6.27 26.88 -5.13
CA MET A 1 -5.85 25.82 -4.19
C MET A 1 -5.29 24.56 -4.87
N VAL A 2 -5.26 24.47 -6.22
CA VAL A 2 -4.75 23.28 -6.95
C VAL A 2 -3.22 23.26 -7.06
N GLY A 3 -2.56 24.43 -7.16
CA GLY A 3 -1.10 24.49 -7.36
C GLY A 3 -0.24 24.09 -6.16
N LEU A 4 -0.70 24.36 -4.92
CA LEU A 4 0.05 24.06 -3.70
C LEU A 4 0.07 22.56 -3.39
N LEU A 5 -1.02 21.88 -3.72
CA LEU A 5 -1.17 20.46 -3.45
C LEU A 5 -0.39 19.59 -4.45
N LEU A 6 -0.32 20.03 -5.71
CA LEU A 6 0.59 19.46 -6.72
C LEU A 6 2.06 19.60 -6.32
N SER A 7 2.47 20.69 -5.66
CA SER A 7 3.85 20.80 -5.16
C SER A 7 4.14 19.89 -3.97
N PHE A 8 3.19 19.73 -3.05
CA PHE A 8 3.36 18.85 -1.90
C PHE A 8 3.54 17.39 -2.31
N ALA A 9 2.67 16.86 -3.17
CA ALA A 9 2.78 15.47 -3.63
C ALA A 9 4.12 15.21 -4.34
N ARG A 10 4.57 16.17 -5.17
CA ARG A 10 5.85 16.08 -5.91
C ARG A 10 7.09 15.93 -5.03
N ASP A 11 7.07 16.49 -3.81
CA ASP A 11 8.18 16.33 -2.86
C ASP A 11 8.38 14.84 -2.48
N PHE A 12 7.35 14.00 -2.65
CA PHE A 12 7.37 12.58 -2.30
C PHE A 12 7.44 11.64 -3.51
N ASP A 13 7.27 12.13 -4.75
CA ASP A 13 7.37 11.33 -5.98
C ASP A 13 8.64 10.45 -6.04
N PRO A 14 9.84 10.93 -5.64
CA PRO A 14 11.04 10.08 -5.64
C PRO A 14 10.96 8.91 -4.65
N GLN A 15 10.33 9.11 -3.50
CA GLN A 15 10.17 8.07 -2.48
C GLN A 15 9.11 7.06 -2.91
N VAL A 16 8.00 7.53 -3.47
CA VAL A 16 6.97 6.67 -4.07
C VAL A 16 7.59 5.80 -5.16
N GLY A 17 8.34 6.38 -6.09
CA GLY A 17 9.00 5.64 -7.16
C GLY A 17 10.05 4.63 -6.67
N ALA A 18 10.74 4.93 -5.57
CA ALA A 18 11.67 3.98 -4.96
C ALA A 18 10.93 2.76 -4.37
N ILE A 19 9.76 2.95 -3.76
CA ILE A 19 8.94 1.87 -3.22
C ILE A 19 8.27 1.08 -4.37
N GLU A 20 7.79 1.75 -5.43
CA GLU A 20 7.29 1.09 -6.65
C GLU A 20 8.34 0.17 -7.28
N ALA A 21 9.61 0.58 -7.31
CA ALA A 21 10.71 -0.26 -7.76
C ALA A 21 10.93 -1.50 -6.88
N GLN A 22 10.69 -1.40 -5.57
CA GLN A 22 10.73 -2.57 -4.68
C GLN A 22 9.59 -3.54 -5.00
N PHE A 23 8.37 -3.03 -5.17
CA PHE A 23 7.23 -3.86 -5.58
C PHE A 23 7.44 -4.50 -6.96
N LEU A 24 8.02 -3.79 -7.92
CA LEU A 24 8.42 -4.37 -9.21
C LEU A 24 9.37 -5.57 -9.02
N SER A 25 10.37 -5.45 -8.15
CA SER A 25 11.29 -6.56 -7.86
C SER A 25 10.56 -7.76 -7.22
N LEU A 26 9.62 -7.51 -6.31
CA LEU A 26 8.90 -8.55 -5.58
C LEU A 26 7.82 -9.25 -6.42
N LEU A 27 7.11 -8.50 -7.25
CA LEU A 27 5.92 -8.97 -7.98
C LEU A 27 6.16 -9.21 -9.47
N GLN A 28 7.22 -8.63 -10.04
CA GLN A 28 7.48 -8.62 -11.48
C GLN A 28 6.38 -7.95 -12.30
N ILE A 29 5.71 -6.96 -11.70
CA ILE A 29 4.65 -6.15 -12.31
C ILE A 29 5.21 -4.75 -12.61
N PRO A 30 5.48 -4.41 -13.89
CA PRO A 30 6.23 -3.21 -14.28
C PRO A 30 5.48 -1.88 -14.11
N ASP A 31 4.16 -1.92 -14.00
CA ASP A 31 3.28 -0.75 -13.96
C ASP A 31 2.51 -0.65 -12.64
N ILE A 32 3.09 -1.14 -11.55
CA ILE A 32 2.49 -0.99 -10.23
C ILE A 32 2.48 0.49 -9.81
N SER A 33 1.31 0.95 -9.35
CA SER A 33 1.10 2.31 -8.88
C SER A 33 0.70 2.34 -7.42
N LEU A 34 1.43 3.11 -6.62
CA LEU A 34 1.08 3.37 -5.23
C LEU A 34 0.28 4.66 -5.14
N VAL A 35 -0.86 4.61 -4.48
CA VAL A 35 -1.78 5.75 -4.34
C VAL A 35 -1.98 6.06 -2.86
N PRO A 36 -1.19 6.99 -2.30
CA PRO A 36 -1.28 7.37 -0.89
C PRO A 36 -2.56 8.14 -0.56
N ASN A 37 -3.31 8.62 -1.57
CA ASN A 37 -4.51 9.45 -1.42
C ASN A 37 -4.26 10.74 -0.60
N TRP A 38 -3.19 11.48 -0.95
CA TRP A 38 -2.74 12.68 -0.23
C TRP A 38 -3.86 13.67 0.11
N GLU A 39 -4.73 13.96 -0.86
CA GLU A 39 -5.83 14.93 -0.71
C GLU A 39 -6.89 14.47 0.29
N VAL A 40 -7.31 13.22 0.15
CA VAL A 40 -8.45 12.66 0.88
C VAL A 40 -8.04 12.38 2.32
N ASN A 41 -6.82 11.91 2.53
CA ASN A 41 -6.42 11.39 3.83
C ASN A 41 -5.76 12.45 4.74
N PHE A 42 -5.01 13.44 4.23
CA PHE A 42 -3.97 14.09 5.06
C PHE A 42 -3.83 15.61 5.00
N GLY A 43 -4.61 16.33 4.18
CA GLY A 43 -4.56 17.79 4.17
C GLY A 43 -3.14 18.40 4.18
N GLN A 44 -2.28 18.09 3.22
CA GLN A 44 -0.94 18.71 3.02
C GLN A 44 0.07 18.69 4.20
N GLU A 45 -0.06 17.80 5.21
CA GLU A 45 0.93 17.71 6.30
C GLU A 45 2.08 16.72 6.02
N LYS A 46 3.34 17.16 6.14
CA LYS A 46 4.53 16.37 5.79
C LYS A 46 4.74 15.12 6.67
N THR A 47 4.46 15.21 7.96
CA THR A 47 4.58 14.08 8.90
C THR A 47 3.58 12.98 8.56
N PHE A 48 2.36 13.35 8.21
CA PHE A 48 1.36 12.43 7.69
C PHE A 48 1.81 11.81 6.37
N ALA A 49 2.41 12.59 5.47
CA ALA A 49 2.89 12.02 4.22
C ALA A 49 4.00 10.97 4.41
N GLN A 50 4.93 11.21 5.33
CA GLN A 50 5.96 10.23 5.69
C GLN A 50 5.36 8.96 6.27
N THR A 51 4.38 9.07 7.18
CA THR A 51 3.68 7.91 7.72
C THR A 51 2.92 7.13 6.65
N ALA A 52 2.38 7.80 5.63
CA ALA A 52 1.71 7.12 4.51
C ALA A 52 2.68 6.25 3.69
N LEU A 53 3.90 6.75 3.45
CA LEU A 53 4.93 5.96 2.77
C LEU A 53 5.32 4.73 3.58
N PHE A 54 5.40 4.88 4.90
CA PHE A 54 5.74 3.80 5.82
C PHE A 54 4.77 2.61 5.73
N TYR A 55 3.48 2.84 5.43
CA TYR A 55 2.53 1.77 5.16
C TYR A 55 2.91 0.92 3.94
N PHE A 56 3.32 1.56 2.84
CA PHE A 56 3.71 0.84 1.62
C PHE A 56 5.05 0.11 1.79
N GLU A 57 6.03 0.75 2.44
CA GLU A 57 7.32 0.13 2.77
C GLU A 57 7.13 -1.12 3.63
N THR A 58 6.23 -1.05 4.61
CA THR A 58 5.97 -2.17 5.50
C THR A 58 5.25 -3.31 4.80
N LEU A 59 4.34 -3.00 3.86
CA LEU A 59 3.76 -4.02 2.99
C LEU A 59 4.83 -4.70 2.12
N ALA A 60 5.72 -3.92 1.49
CA ALA A 60 6.82 -4.47 0.70
C ALA A 60 7.74 -5.37 1.54
N ALA A 61 8.11 -4.93 2.75
CA ALA A 61 8.92 -5.69 3.69
C ALA A 61 8.23 -7.00 4.14
N ALA A 62 6.91 -6.96 4.34
CA ALA A 62 6.13 -8.17 4.63
C ALA A 62 6.16 -9.15 3.46
N MET A 63 6.00 -8.67 2.22
CA MET A 63 6.05 -9.51 1.02
C MET A 63 7.45 -10.09 0.77
N GLU A 64 8.50 -9.32 1.06
CA GLU A 64 9.87 -9.81 0.99
C GLU A 64 10.13 -10.93 2.01
N ARG A 65 9.70 -10.73 3.26
CA ARG A 65 9.78 -11.76 4.32
C ARG A 65 9.01 -13.03 3.93
N ASP A 66 7.87 -12.87 3.26
CA ASP A 66 7.01 -13.98 2.83
C ASP A 66 7.46 -14.54 1.44
N ASP A 67 8.67 -14.20 0.98
CA ASP A 67 9.35 -14.74 -0.20
C ASP A 67 8.64 -14.51 -1.56
N PHE A 68 7.80 -13.47 -1.71
CA PHE A 68 7.12 -13.15 -2.99
C PHE A 68 8.08 -13.03 -4.19
N GLY A 69 9.28 -12.45 -3.98
CA GLY A 69 10.29 -12.33 -5.03
C GLY A 69 10.84 -13.66 -5.54
N LYS A 70 10.63 -14.76 -4.79
CA LYS A 70 11.14 -16.11 -5.12
C LYS A 70 10.01 -17.10 -5.40
N ASP A 71 8.87 -16.98 -4.73
CA ASP A 71 7.73 -17.88 -4.87
C ASP A 71 6.82 -17.47 -6.05
N GLU A 72 6.80 -18.30 -7.10
CA GLU A 72 5.98 -18.06 -8.28
C GLU A 72 4.48 -18.15 -8.00
N MET A 73 4.04 -19.05 -7.13
CA MET A 73 2.61 -19.23 -6.82
C MET A 73 2.06 -18.00 -6.10
N LEU A 74 2.83 -17.41 -5.19
CA LEU A 74 2.44 -16.15 -4.53
C LEU A 74 2.33 -14.99 -5.52
N ARG A 75 3.26 -14.89 -6.49
CA ARG A 75 3.19 -13.84 -7.54
C ARG A 75 2.00 -14.05 -8.48
N LEU A 76 1.76 -15.29 -8.92
CA LEU A 76 0.63 -15.62 -9.78
C LEU A 76 -0.70 -15.35 -9.07
N GLY A 77 -0.82 -15.76 -7.81
CA GLY A 77 -2.02 -15.49 -7.02
C GLY A 77 -2.26 -14.00 -6.80
N TRP A 78 -1.19 -13.21 -6.58
CA TRP A 78 -1.30 -11.76 -6.57
C TRP A 78 -1.84 -11.25 -7.91
N ALA A 79 -1.22 -11.62 -9.02
CA ALA A 79 -1.58 -11.14 -10.35
C ALA A 79 -3.02 -11.50 -10.74
N GLU A 80 -3.54 -12.65 -10.29
CA GLU A 80 -4.93 -13.07 -10.49
C GLU A 80 -5.92 -12.13 -9.79
N VAL A 81 -5.60 -11.70 -8.56
CA VAL A 81 -6.48 -10.83 -7.76
C VAL A 81 -6.31 -9.35 -8.14
N MET A 82 -5.20 -8.95 -8.75
CA MET A 82 -4.73 -7.55 -8.83
C MET A 82 -4.48 -7.02 -10.24
N ASN A 83 -5.44 -7.17 -11.14
CA ASN A 83 -5.31 -6.79 -12.56
C ASN A 83 -5.04 -5.28 -12.80
N LYS A 84 -5.44 -4.39 -11.87
CA LYS A 84 -5.23 -2.94 -12.02
C LYS A 84 -3.86 -2.45 -11.55
N ASN A 85 -3.01 -3.35 -11.03
CA ASN A 85 -1.66 -3.04 -10.56
C ASN A 85 -1.60 -1.82 -9.63
N ARG A 86 -2.58 -1.70 -8.74
CA ARG A 86 -2.75 -0.49 -7.91
C ARG A 86 -2.88 -0.84 -6.44
N ILE A 87 -2.07 -0.19 -5.61
CA ILE A 87 -2.16 -0.29 -4.16
C ILE A 87 -2.56 1.07 -3.60
N VAL A 88 -3.66 1.13 -2.84
CA VAL A 88 -4.26 2.38 -2.39
C VAL A 88 -4.32 2.42 -0.86
N LEU A 89 -3.78 3.49 -0.27
CA LEU A 89 -3.96 3.75 1.16
C LEU A 89 -5.27 4.50 1.40
N LYS A 90 -6.14 3.99 2.26
CA LYS A 90 -7.35 4.69 2.70
C LYS A 90 -7.41 4.74 4.22
N VAL A 91 -7.72 5.92 4.74
CA VAL A 91 -8.16 6.11 6.11
C VAL A 91 -9.69 5.96 6.14
N ILE A 92 -10.18 4.89 6.74
CA ILE A 92 -11.61 4.53 6.79
C ILE A 92 -12.06 4.21 8.22
N ASP A 93 -13.37 4.27 8.47
CA ASP A 93 -13.98 3.88 9.74
C ASP A 93 -15.41 3.37 9.44
N PRO A 94 -15.80 2.13 9.82
CA PRO A 94 -15.03 1.13 10.58
C PRO A 94 -14.12 0.23 9.75
N LEU A 95 -13.12 -0.38 10.40
CA LEU A 95 -12.33 -1.49 9.85
C LEU A 95 -13.01 -2.84 10.08
N LYS A 96 -12.65 -3.84 9.26
CA LYS A 96 -13.09 -5.23 9.49
C LYS A 96 -12.21 -5.95 10.53
N LYS A 97 -10.95 -5.54 10.65
CA LYS A 97 -10.00 -5.99 11.69
C LYS A 97 -9.83 -4.94 12.79
N ARG A 98 -9.10 -5.31 13.85
CA ARG A 98 -8.79 -4.43 14.98
C ARG A 98 -7.86 -3.27 14.60
N TYR A 99 -6.90 -3.51 13.71
CA TYR A 99 -5.88 -2.55 13.28
C TYR A 99 -5.78 -2.54 11.74
N ASN A 100 -4.69 -1.99 11.22
CA ASN A 100 -4.39 -1.89 9.79
C ASN A 100 -4.59 -3.22 9.06
N GLU A 101 -5.18 -3.18 7.88
CA GLU A 101 -5.47 -4.38 7.09
C GLU A 101 -5.23 -4.17 5.61
N VAL A 102 -4.83 -5.25 4.91
CA VAL A 102 -4.91 -5.29 3.45
C VAL A 102 -6.20 -5.96 3.01
N TRP A 103 -6.94 -5.28 2.14
CA TRP A 103 -8.19 -5.74 1.57
C TRP A 103 -8.13 -5.70 0.04
N PHE A 104 -8.74 -6.68 -0.62
CA PHE A 104 -8.81 -6.71 -2.08
C PHE A 104 -10.23 -6.45 -2.53
N GLU A 105 -10.40 -5.48 -3.43
CA GLU A 105 -11.70 -5.11 -3.99
C GLU A 105 -11.50 -4.49 -5.36
N ASP A 106 -12.36 -4.83 -6.32
CA ASP A 106 -12.31 -4.32 -7.70
C ASP A 106 -10.92 -4.40 -8.36
N GLU A 107 -10.20 -5.50 -8.15
CA GLU A 107 -8.85 -5.76 -8.69
C GLU A 107 -7.77 -4.79 -8.14
N ILE A 108 -8.02 -4.17 -6.98
CA ILE A 108 -7.15 -3.21 -6.27
C ILE A 108 -6.87 -3.73 -4.86
N ALA A 109 -5.64 -3.51 -4.39
CA ALA A 109 -5.22 -3.79 -3.03
C ALA A 109 -5.36 -2.50 -2.24
N TYR A 110 -6.12 -2.54 -1.18
CA TYR A 110 -6.31 -1.43 -0.28
C TYR A 110 -5.57 -1.70 1.01
N ILE A 111 -4.70 -0.77 1.38
CA ILE A 111 -4.24 -0.65 2.75
C ILE A 111 -5.27 0.21 3.49
N HIS A 112 -5.93 -0.37 4.47
CA HIS A 112 -6.91 0.32 5.31
C HIS A 112 -6.35 0.56 6.70
N THR A 113 -6.60 1.76 7.22
CA THR A 113 -6.32 2.17 8.60
C THR A 113 -7.44 3.11 9.07
N THR A 114 -7.49 3.42 10.37
CA THR A 114 -8.39 4.45 10.90
C THR A 114 -7.59 5.67 11.35
N PRO A 115 -8.23 6.83 11.59
CA PRO A 115 -7.57 7.95 12.24
C PRO A 115 -6.96 7.59 13.60
N GLU A 116 -7.61 6.69 14.36
CA GLU A 116 -7.14 6.22 15.68
C GLU A 116 -5.84 5.42 15.58
N TYR A 117 -5.69 4.57 14.55
CA TYR A 117 -4.53 3.69 14.38
C TYR A 117 -3.50 4.22 13.37
N TRP A 118 -3.61 5.48 12.94
CA TRP A 118 -2.70 6.08 11.99
C TRP A 118 -1.24 6.02 12.48
N GLY A 119 -0.39 5.28 11.76
CA GLY A 119 1.03 5.12 12.10
C GLY A 119 1.30 4.19 13.27
N MET A 120 0.27 3.54 13.83
CA MET A 120 0.41 2.57 14.91
C MET A 120 0.35 1.16 14.35
N TYR A 121 1.19 0.25 14.83
CA TYR A 121 1.18 -1.17 14.44
C TYR A 121 1.19 -1.38 12.93
N VAL A 122 1.96 -0.56 12.21
CA VAL A 122 2.05 -0.62 10.74
C VAL A 122 2.67 -1.95 10.31
N GLU A 123 3.58 -2.49 11.13
CA GLU A 123 4.20 -3.81 11.00
C GLU A 123 3.21 -4.98 11.01
N ASP A 124 2.03 -4.80 11.60
CA ASP A 124 1.00 -5.83 11.73
C ASP A 124 0.05 -5.92 10.51
N ILE A 125 0.35 -5.21 9.41
CA ILE A 125 -0.54 -5.11 8.24
C ILE A 125 -0.83 -6.44 7.53
N GLY A 126 -0.10 -7.50 7.87
CA GLY A 126 -0.47 -8.91 7.71
C GLY A 126 -1.18 -9.27 6.39
N PHE A 127 -0.39 -9.59 5.36
CA PHE A 127 -0.84 -9.77 3.99
C PHE A 127 -1.04 -11.23 3.54
N ALA A 128 -0.07 -12.12 3.80
CA ALA A 128 -0.03 -13.45 3.19
C ALA A 128 -1.27 -14.33 3.47
N GLN A 129 -1.81 -14.26 4.70
CA GLN A 129 -3.01 -15.02 5.04
C GLN A 129 -4.22 -14.59 4.18
N LYS A 130 -4.33 -13.31 3.84
CA LYS A 130 -5.46 -12.81 3.05
C LYS A 130 -5.37 -13.20 1.59
N LEU A 131 -4.17 -13.23 1.02
CA LEU A 131 -3.98 -13.74 -0.33
C LEU A 131 -4.29 -15.25 -0.38
N ALA A 132 -3.85 -16.02 0.61
CA ALA A 132 -4.15 -17.45 0.69
C ALA A 132 -5.66 -17.74 0.84
N ASP A 133 -6.44 -16.86 1.47
CA ASP A 133 -7.91 -17.00 1.56
C ASP A 133 -8.62 -16.80 0.20
N LEU A 134 -7.93 -16.25 -0.81
CA LEU A 134 -8.47 -15.91 -2.13
C LEU A 134 -8.05 -16.88 -3.25
N LEU A 135 -7.11 -17.79 -2.95
CA LEU A 135 -6.58 -18.83 -3.86
C LEU A 135 -7.19 -20.20 -3.54
#